data_AF-A0AA35XBP8-F1
#
_entry.id   AF-A0AA35XBP8-F1
#
_cell.length_a   1.000
_cell.length_b   1.000
_cell.length_c   1.000
_cell.angle_alpha   90.00
_cell.angle_beta   90.00
_cell.angle_gamma   90.00
#
_symmetry.space_group_name_H-M   'P 1'
#
loop_
_entity.id
_entity.type
_entity.pdbx_description
1 polymer ?
#
loop_
_entity_poly.entity_id
_entity_poly.type
_entity_poly.pdbx_seq_one_letter_code
_entity_poly.pdbx_strand_id
1 'polypeptide(L)'
;MELQLLKAGVHVFVEKPVSLQPPEIFLPYVQTVEELRKEKGLIVSVGYMFRYHPAVEKMKSVLAEHGRPVVGLSAIYQCAYSTLDRPLWWNMDTSGGPIVEQATHFCDLVRYLGGEVRPESLQGLCVPYSGEPASAGYLTAVPGNIREASLLPSQRIPRFTTAHWSFEGGGVGSLVHGAVLQGRRYEARLEVWADGLTNYPG
;
A
#
# COMPACT_ATOMS: atom_id res chain seq x y z
N MET A 1 17.80 14.61 3.75
CA MET A 1 17.95 15.77 2.82
C MET A 1 16.72 16.66 2.87
N GLU A 2 15.53 16.07 2.91
CA GLU A 2 14.20 16.67 3.04
C GLU A 2 14.12 17.69 4.17
N LEU A 3 14.55 17.33 5.40
CA LEU A 3 14.52 18.26 6.53
C LEU A 3 15.37 19.52 6.31
N GLN A 4 16.47 19.41 5.55
CA GLN A 4 17.31 20.58 5.22
C GLN A 4 16.57 21.49 4.23
N LEU A 5 15.90 20.92 3.22
CA LEU A 5 15.07 21.66 2.27
C LEU A 5 13.90 22.37 2.96
N LEU A 6 13.20 21.67 3.87
CA LEU A 6 12.10 22.26 4.64
C LEU A 6 12.58 23.39 5.55
N LYS A 7 13.72 23.22 6.23
CA LYS A 7 14.32 24.31 7.03
C LYS A 7 14.66 25.53 6.18
N ALA A 8 15.10 25.31 4.95
CA ALA A 8 15.37 26.36 3.96
C ALA A 8 14.11 26.97 3.31
N GLY A 9 12.90 26.54 3.68
CA GLY A 9 11.65 27.09 3.15
C GLY A 9 11.26 26.57 1.77
N VAL A 10 11.75 25.38 1.38
CA VAL A 10 11.49 24.78 0.06
C VAL A 10 10.33 23.79 0.15
N HIS A 11 9.39 23.85 -0.80
CA HIS A 11 8.36 22.82 -0.96
C HIS A 11 9.00 21.48 -1.35
N VAL A 12 8.48 20.37 -0.81
CA VAL A 12 9.09 19.04 -1.03
C VAL A 12 8.07 18.09 -1.66
N PHE A 13 8.50 17.42 -2.71
CA PHE A 13 7.84 16.24 -3.26
C PHE A 13 8.74 15.03 -3.00
N VAL A 14 8.20 13.99 -2.37
CA VAL A 14 8.91 12.75 -2.03
C VAL A 14 8.28 11.60 -2.80
N GLU A 15 9.11 10.75 -3.42
CA GLU A 15 8.61 9.51 -4.02
C GLU A 15 8.19 8.50 -2.96
N LYS A 16 7.27 7.61 -3.33
CA LYS A 16 6.91 6.46 -2.49
C LYS A 16 7.94 5.33 -2.70
N PRO A 17 8.15 4.45 -1.72
CA PRO A 17 7.63 4.48 -0.35
C PRO A 17 8.36 5.51 0.52
N VAL A 18 7.68 6.08 1.52
CA VAL A 18 8.24 7.13 2.39
C VAL A 18 9.31 6.63 3.37
N SER A 19 9.28 5.33 3.71
CA SER A 19 10.22 4.68 4.62
C SER A 19 10.08 3.17 4.58
N LEU A 20 11.16 2.46 4.94
CA LEU A 20 11.15 1.04 5.31
C LEU A 20 11.32 0.83 6.83
N GLN A 21 11.51 1.92 7.58
CA GLN A 21 11.70 1.85 9.02
C GLN A 21 10.38 1.56 9.73
N PRO A 22 10.43 0.83 10.86
CA PRO A 22 9.29 0.67 11.74
C PRO A 22 8.65 2.02 12.14
N PRO A 23 7.32 2.07 12.39
CA PRO A 23 6.62 3.29 12.74
C PRO A 23 7.25 4.03 13.94
N GLU A 24 7.75 3.30 14.93
CA GLU A 24 8.33 3.88 16.16
C GLU A 24 9.58 4.72 15.86
N ILE A 25 10.33 4.34 14.83
CA ILE A 25 11.54 5.04 14.39
C ILE A 25 11.18 6.18 13.42
N PHE A 26 10.17 5.98 12.59
CA PHE A 26 9.82 6.93 11.52
C PHE A 26 8.89 8.07 11.97
N LEU A 27 8.00 7.84 12.93
CA LEU A 27 7.02 8.83 13.39
C LEU A 27 7.65 10.13 13.92
N PRO A 28 8.76 10.12 14.70
CA PRO A 28 9.42 11.36 15.12
C PRO A 28 9.88 12.23 13.95
N TYR A 29 10.38 11.60 12.87
CA TYR A 29 10.74 12.31 11.64
C TYR A 29 9.50 12.96 10.99
N VAL A 30 8.38 12.22 10.90
CA VAL A 30 7.12 12.73 10.33
C VAL A 30 6.60 13.92 11.14
N GLN A 31 6.70 13.88 12.47
CA GLN A 31 6.32 14.99 13.35
C GLN A 31 7.14 16.25 13.05
N THR A 32 8.47 16.12 12.93
CA THR A 32 9.35 17.25 12.58
C THR A 32 9.02 17.82 11.18
N VAL A 33 8.71 16.96 10.21
CA VAL A 33 8.26 17.40 8.87
C VAL A 33 6.97 18.21 8.96
N GLU A 34 5.98 17.73 9.71
CA GLU A 34 4.69 18.41 9.87
C GLU A 34 4.80 19.76 10.62
N GLU A 35 5.66 19.83 11.63
CA GLU A 35 5.97 21.08 12.34
C GLU A 35 6.55 22.13 11.39
N LEU A 36 7.62 21.78 10.66
CA LEU A 36 8.26 22.69 9.69
C LEU A 36 7.31 23.08 8.57
N ARG A 37 6.50 22.13 8.08
CA ARG A 37 5.50 22.39 7.04
C ARG A 37 4.50 23.45 7.50
N LYS A 38 3.98 23.34 8.73
CA LYS A 38 3.02 24.30 9.29
C LYS A 38 3.68 25.64 9.61
N GLU A 39 4.83 25.63 10.28
CA GLU A 39 5.57 26.84 10.67
C GLU A 39 5.88 27.73 9.46
N LYS A 40 6.30 27.13 8.34
CA LYS A 40 6.77 27.84 7.15
C LYS A 40 5.74 27.91 6.01
N GLY A 41 4.53 27.39 6.21
CA GLY A 41 3.48 27.37 5.18
C GLY A 41 3.87 26.58 3.93
N LEU A 42 4.63 25.49 4.08
CA LEU A 42 5.16 24.71 2.97
C LEU A 42 4.16 23.65 2.49
N ILE A 43 4.42 23.16 1.28
CA ILE A 43 3.72 22.02 0.69
C ILE A 43 4.68 20.84 0.77
N VAL A 44 4.21 19.76 1.36
CA VAL A 44 4.89 18.46 1.35
C VAL A 44 3.93 17.46 0.72
N SER A 45 4.36 16.82 -0.35
CA SER A 45 3.56 15.84 -1.08
C SER A 45 4.34 14.55 -1.26
N VAL A 46 3.60 13.44 -1.32
CA VAL A 46 4.13 12.10 -1.57
C VAL A 46 3.58 11.59 -2.89
N GLY A 47 4.40 10.92 -3.70
CA GLY A 47 4.11 10.41 -5.04
C GLY A 47 3.04 9.31 -5.16
N TYR A 48 1.96 9.35 -4.38
CA TYR A 48 0.81 8.44 -4.54
C TYR A 48 -0.08 8.86 -5.72
N MET A 49 0.44 8.70 -6.94
CA MET A 49 -0.19 9.19 -8.17
C MET A 49 -1.59 8.61 -8.46
N PHE A 50 -1.92 7.41 -7.95
CA PHE A 50 -3.24 6.80 -8.20
C PHE A 50 -4.41 7.55 -7.56
N ARG A 51 -4.16 8.45 -6.60
CA ARG A 51 -5.20 9.36 -6.08
C ARG A 51 -5.80 10.27 -7.17
N TYR A 52 -5.04 10.52 -8.24
CA TYR A 52 -5.41 11.36 -9.38
C TYR A 52 -5.90 10.53 -10.58
N HIS A 53 -6.06 9.22 -10.43
CA HIS A 53 -6.62 8.41 -11.51
C HIS A 53 -8.11 8.76 -11.68
N PRO A 54 -8.63 8.97 -12.91
CA PRO A 54 -10.01 9.43 -13.13
C PRO A 54 -11.08 8.54 -12.45
N ALA A 55 -10.84 7.22 -12.41
CA ALA A 55 -11.74 6.30 -11.71
C ALA A 55 -11.77 6.54 -10.19
N VAL A 56 -10.63 6.84 -9.57
CA VAL A 56 -10.52 7.12 -8.12
C VAL A 56 -11.15 8.48 -7.80
N GLU A 57 -10.90 9.49 -8.62
CA GLU A 57 -11.56 10.80 -8.49
C GLU A 57 -13.08 10.67 -8.60
N LYS A 58 -13.56 9.86 -9.56
CA LYS A 58 -15.00 9.59 -9.70
C LYS A 58 -15.57 8.86 -8.49
N MET A 59 -14.88 7.84 -7.97
CA MET A 59 -15.29 7.14 -6.74
C MET A 59 -15.40 8.12 -5.57
N LYS A 60 -14.38 8.97 -5.37
CA LYS A 60 -14.39 9.97 -4.30
C LYS A 60 -15.53 10.97 -4.44
N SER A 61 -15.82 11.43 -5.66
CA SER A 61 -16.96 12.32 -5.94
C SER A 61 -18.30 11.65 -5.62
N VAL A 62 -18.50 10.38 -6.01
CA VAL A 62 -19.73 9.63 -5.72
C VAL A 62 -19.92 9.45 -4.21
N LEU A 63 -18.86 9.14 -3.47
CA LEU A 63 -18.92 9.01 -2.01
C LEU A 63 -19.23 10.35 -1.32
N ALA A 64 -18.66 11.45 -1.82
CA ALA A 64 -18.94 12.78 -1.30
C ALA A 64 -20.40 13.21 -1.55
N GLU A 65 -20.93 12.92 -2.74
CA GLU A 65 -22.34 13.20 -3.10
C GLU A 65 -23.31 12.32 -2.28
N HIS A 66 -22.95 11.06 -2.03
CA HIS A 66 -23.72 10.14 -1.20
C HIS A 66 -23.84 10.61 0.25
N GLY A 67 -22.79 11.24 0.79
CA GLY A 67 -22.81 11.87 2.12
C GLY A 67 -22.92 10.91 3.30
N ARG A 68 -22.85 9.59 3.08
CA ARG A 68 -22.86 8.56 4.14
C ARG A 68 -21.48 7.89 4.26
N PRO A 69 -21.12 7.39 5.45
CA PRO A 69 -19.86 6.68 5.65
C PRO A 69 -19.74 5.43 4.78
N VAL A 70 -18.51 5.17 4.35
CA VAL A 70 -18.13 3.88 3.74
C VAL A 70 -18.17 2.80 4.82
N VAL A 71 -18.82 1.68 4.52
CA VAL A 71 -18.92 0.52 5.42
C VAL A 71 -17.72 -0.40 5.24
N GLY A 72 -17.31 -0.63 3.99
CA GLY A 72 -16.20 -1.50 3.65
C GLY A 72 -15.39 -0.97 2.47
N LEU A 73 -14.07 -1.17 2.53
CA LEU A 73 -13.15 -0.98 1.43
C LEU A 73 -12.24 -2.20 1.29
N SER A 74 -12.05 -2.66 0.07
CA SER A 74 -11.11 -3.73 -0.23
C SER A 74 -10.28 -3.34 -1.43
N ALA A 75 -8.97 -3.49 -1.30
CA ALA A 75 -8.07 -3.42 -2.43
C ALA A 75 -7.35 -4.76 -2.62
N ILE A 76 -7.26 -5.17 -3.89
CA ILE A 76 -6.53 -6.36 -4.30
C ILE A 76 -5.44 -5.90 -5.25
N TYR A 77 -4.20 -6.27 -4.95
CA TYR A 77 -3.06 -6.08 -5.84
C TYR A 77 -2.27 -7.37 -6.00
N GLN A 78 -2.47 -8.08 -7.10
CA GLN A 78 -1.72 -9.29 -7.44
C GLN A 78 -0.63 -8.94 -8.45
N CYS A 79 0.62 -9.15 -8.05
CA CYS A 79 1.78 -8.88 -8.87
C CYS A 79 1.98 -10.00 -9.90
N ALA A 80 2.18 -9.63 -11.17
CA ALA A 80 2.64 -10.54 -12.20
C ALA A 80 4.13 -10.88 -12.02
N TYR A 81 4.45 -11.62 -10.94
CA TYR A 81 5.82 -11.78 -10.45
C TYR A 81 6.74 -12.50 -11.45
N SER A 82 6.20 -13.35 -12.33
CA SER A 82 6.98 -14.05 -13.36
C SER A 82 7.60 -13.13 -14.39
N THR A 83 7.10 -11.89 -14.47
CA THR A 83 7.66 -10.82 -15.31
C THR A 83 8.31 -9.70 -14.49
N LEU A 84 8.41 -9.86 -13.16
CA LEU A 84 8.97 -8.84 -12.27
C LEU A 84 10.50 -8.85 -12.29
N ASP A 85 11.06 -8.24 -13.34
CA ASP A 85 12.48 -8.03 -13.52
C ASP A 85 12.97 -6.79 -12.74
N ARG A 86 12.96 -6.91 -11.41
CA ARG A 86 13.45 -5.88 -10.47
C ARG A 86 14.15 -6.53 -9.28
N PRO A 87 15.43 -6.94 -9.40
CA PRO A 87 16.13 -7.70 -8.35
C PRO A 87 16.05 -7.11 -6.94
N LEU A 88 16.13 -5.78 -6.80
CA LEU A 88 16.04 -5.10 -5.50
C LEU A 88 14.69 -5.31 -4.81
N TRP A 89 13.60 -5.42 -5.58
CA TRP A 89 12.25 -5.66 -5.07
C TRP A 89 12.03 -7.07 -4.55
N TRP A 90 12.99 -7.98 -4.72
CA TRP A 90 12.93 -9.33 -4.17
C TRP A 90 13.61 -9.46 -2.82
N ASN A 91 14.24 -8.39 -2.32
CA ASN A 91 14.85 -8.31 -1.00
C ASN A 91 14.04 -7.36 -0.10
N MET A 92 13.45 -7.93 0.95
CA MET A 92 12.66 -7.23 1.97
C MET A 92 13.48 -6.16 2.70
N ASP A 93 14.76 -6.40 2.98
CA ASP A 93 15.61 -5.45 3.71
C ASP A 93 15.93 -4.21 2.88
N THR A 94 15.93 -4.35 1.55
CA THR A 94 16.31 -3.27 0.62
C THR A 94 15.13 -2.47 0.12
N SER A 95 13.97 -3.10 -0.08
CA SER A 95 12.81 -2.48 -0.73
C SER A 95 11.48 -2.70 0.01
N GLY A 96 11.43 -3.62 0.97
CA GLY A 96 10.17 -4.09 1.56
C GLY A 96 9.31 -4.96 0.61
N GLY A 97 9.81 -5.29 -0.58
CA GLY A 97 9.13 -6.15 -1.54
C GLY A 97 8.02 -5.45 -2.35
N PRO A 98 7.35 -6.18 -3.26
CA PRO A 98 6.27 -5.62 -4.10
C PRO A 98 5.10 -5.06 -3.29
N ILE A 99 4.90 -5.50 -2.05
CA ILE A 99 3.88 -4.95 -1.16
C ILE A 99 4.19 -3.49 -0.81
N VAL A 100 5.43 -3.18 -0.45
CA VAL A 100 5.86 -1.81 -0.13
C VAL A 100 6.11 -0.99 -1.39
N GLU A 101 6.64 -1.62 -2.44
CA GLU A 101 6.98 -0.91 -3.68
C GLU A 101 5.77 -0.58 -4.55
N GLN A 102 4.73 -1.41 -4.53
CA GLN A 102 3.58 -1.28 -5.43
C GLN A 102 2.25 -1.32 -4.69
N ALA A 103 2.00 -2.34 -3.85
CA ALA A 103 0.72 -2.47 -3.16
C ALA A 103 0.46 -1.33 -2.17
N THR A 104 1.51 -0.58 -1.77
CA THR A 104 1.39 0.65 -0.97
C THR A 104 0.46 1.67 -1.61
N HIS A 105 0.39 1.75 -2.95
CA HIS A 105 -0.60 2.61 -3.63
C HIS A 105 -2.03 2.19 -3.31
N PHE A 106 -2.30 0.89 -3.20
CA PHE A 106 -3.63 0.36 -2.91
C PHE A 106 -3.98 0.51 -1.42
N CYS A 107 -3.01 0.31 -0.53
CA CYS A 107 -3.14 0.66 0.89
C CYS A 107 -3.51 2.15 1.05
N ASP A 108 -2.79 3.01 0.33
CA ASP A 108 -3.05 4.44 0.32
C ASP A 108 -4.44 4.79 -0.23
N LEU A 109 -4.90 4.16 -1.32
CA LEU A 109 -6.25 4.37 -1.86
C LEU A 109 -7.35 3.96 -0.89
N VAL A 110 -7.18 2.84 -0.18
CA VAL A 110 -8.14 2.40 0.85
C VAL A 110 -8.23 3.44 1.97
N ARG A 111 -7.09 3.98 2.44
CA ARG A 111 -7.08 5.09 3.40
C ARG A 111 -7.65 6.38 2.84
N TYR A 112 -7.31 6.72 1.60
CA TYR A 112 -7.75 7.95 0.93
C TYR A 112 -9.27 8.04 0.76
N LEU A 113 -9.94 6.90 0.56
CA LEU A 113 -11.39 6.81 0.42
C LEU A 113 -12.11 6.51 1.74
N GLY A 114 -11.47 5.75 2.64
CA GLY A 114 -12.07 5.30 3.91
C GLY A 114 -11.87 6.25 5.09
N GLY A 115 -10.88 7.14 5.00
CA GLY A 115 -10.50 8.06 6.07
C GLY A 115 -9.36 7.53 6.94
N GLU A 116 -9.16 8.16 8.09
CA GLU A 116 -8.08 7.81 9.00
C GLU A 116 -8.27 6.42 9.63
N VAL A 117 -7.16 5.71 9.83
CA VAL A 117 -7.11 4.32 10.30
C VAL A 117 -6.89 4.30 11.79
N ARG A 118 -7.49 3.34 12.49
CA ARG A 118 -7.16 2.94 13.87
C ARG A 118 -6.02 1.93 13.86
N PRO A 119 -4.75 2.32 14.07
CA PRO A 119 -3.61 1.42 13.85
C PRO A 119 -3.64 0.18 14.75
N GLU A 120 -4.22 0.28 15.94
CA GLU A 120 -4.39 -0.80 16.91
C GLU A 120 -5.32 -1.93 16.41
N SER A 121 -6.16 -1.65 15.41
CA SER A 121 -7.04 -2.65 14.80
C SER A 121 -6.39 -3.45 13.67
N LEU A 122 -5.19 -3.06 13.24
CA LEU A 122 -4.51 -3.68 12.11
C LEU A 122 -4.20 -5.14 12.42
N GLN A 123 -4.72 -6.04 11.59
CA GLN A 123 -4.42 -7.46 11.62
C GLN A 123 -3.93 -7.89 10.25
N GLY A 124 -2.82 -8.63 10.23
CA GLY A 124 -2.20 -9.11 9.00
C GLY A 124 -1.80 -10.57 9.12
N LEU A 125 -2.00 -11.31 8.03
CA LEU A 125 -1.51 -12.67 7.87
C LEU A 125 -0.74 -12.74 6.56
N CYS A 126 0.35 -13.50 6.55
CA CYS A 126 1.11 -13.73 5.33
C CYS A 126 1.49 -15.20 5.15
N VAL A 127 1.64 -15.59 3.89
CA VAL A 127 2.31 -16.81 3.48
C VAL A 127 3.77 -16.42 3.20
N PRO A 128 4.72 -16.78 4.09
CA PRO A 128 6.12 -16.45 3.88
C PRO A 128 6.70 -17.27 2.73
N TYR A 129 7.92 -16.93 2.33
CA TYR A 129 8.73 -17.78 1.47
C TYR A 129 8.83 -19.21 2.05
N SER A 130 8.74 -20.21 1.17
CA SER A 130 9.19 -21.57 1.46
C SER A 130 9.89 -22.15 0.23
N GLY A 131 10.95 -22.92 0.47
CA GLY A 131 11.69 -23.64 -0.57
C GLY A 131 11.09 -24.99 -0.94
N GLU A 132 10.09 -25.46 -0.19
CA GLU A 132 9.45 -26.75 -0.40
C GLU A 132 8.44 -26.66 -1.56
N PRO A 133 8.63 -27.38 -2.69
CA PRO A 133 7.78 -27.25 -3.87
C PRO A 133 6.28 -27.48 -3.65
N ALA A 134 5.91 -28.27 -2.64
CA ALA A 134 4.53 -28.57 -2.30
C ALA A 134 3.87 -27.53 -1.37
N SER A 135 4.62 -26.54 -0.89
CA SER A 135 4.13 -25.55 0.07
C SER A 135 3.49 -24.33 -0.62
N ALA A 136 2.59 -23.65 0.09
CA ALA A 136 2.00 -22.39 -0.38
C ALA A 136 3.03 -21.25 -0.56
N GLY A 137 4.21 -21.38 0.07
CA GLY A 137 5.29 -20.39 0.00
C GLY A 137 6.23 -20.54 -1.20
N TYR A 138 6.01 -21.54 -2.05
CA TYR A 138 6.87 -21.81 -3.21
C TYR A 138 6.35 -21.10 -4.48
N LEU A 139 7.24 -20.43 -5.20
CA LEU A 139 6.94 -19.82 -6.49
C LEU A 139 7.51 -20.65 -7.63
N THR A 140 6.66 -20.93 -8.62
CA THR A 140 6.98 -21.87 -9.71
C THR A 140 7.65 -21.21 -10.92
N ALA A 141 7.56 -19.89 -11.07
CA ALA A 141 8.09 -19.19 -12.24
C ALA A 141 8.84 -17.89 -11.88
N VAL A 142 9.75 -17.97 -10.91
CA VAL A 142 10.64 -16.85 -10.56
C VAL A 142 11.46 -16.45 -11.80
N PRO A 143 11.54 -15.15 -12.17
CA PRO A 143 12.28 -14.73 -13.37
C PRO A 143 13.76 -15.13 -13.29
N GLY A 144 14.34 -15.53 -14.42
CA GLY A 144 15.65 -16.19 -14.46
C GLY A 144 16.84 -15.34 -13.98
N ASN A 145 16.71 -14.02 -13.93
CA ASN A 145 17.72 -13.11 -13.41
C ASN A 145 17.57 -12.82 -11.91
N ILE A 146 16.47 -13.26 -11.29
CA ILE A 146 16.23 -13.17 -9.86
C ILE A 146 16.89 -14.37 -9.18
N ARG A 147 17.76 -14.09 -8.21
CA ARG A 147 18.49 -15.10 -7.44
C ARG A 147 17.99 -15.13 -6.00
N GLU A 148 16.75 -15.57 -5.78
CA GLU A 148 16.24 -15.69 -4.39
C GLU A 148 17.16 -16.57 -3.52
N ALA A 149 17.81 -17.58 -4.10
CA ALA A 149 18.77 -18.44 -3.42
C ALA A 149 19.96 -17.69 -2.77
N SER A 150 20.32 -16.50 -3.25
CA SER A 150 21.38 -15.68 -2.63
C SER A 150 20.90 -14.83 -1.46
N LEU A 151 19.60 -14.84 -1.16
CA LEU A 151 18.99 -14.13 -0.04
C LEU A 151 18.70 -15.11 1.11
N LEU A 152 18.83 -14.62 2.36
CA LEU A 152 18.36 -15.37 3.52
C LEU A 152 16.83 -15.55 3.43
N PRO A 153 16.26 -16.65 3.95
CA PRO A 153 14.80 -16.86 3.93
C PRO A 153 13.99 -15.68 4.51
N SER A 154 14.51 -15.03 5.56
CA SER A 154 13.89 -13.84 6.18
C SER A 154 13.89 -12.59 5.30
N GLN A 155 14.77 -12.54 4.30
CA GLN A 155 14.90 -11.41 3.37
C GLN A 155 14.05 -11.57 2.11
N ARG A 156 13.44 -12.74 1.92
CA ARG A 156 12.64 -13.03 0.72
C ARG A 156 11.22 -12.52 0.89
N ILE A 157 10.65 -12.11 -0.23
CA ILE A 157 9.30 -11.55 -0.24
C ILE A 157 8.24 -12.61 0.16
N PRO A 158 7.21 -12.23 0.93
CA PRO A 158 6.06 -13.10 1.16
C PRO A 158 5.34 -13.39 -0.16
N ARG A 159 4.66 -14.54 -0.23
CA ARG A 159 3.94 -14.96 -1.44
C ARG A 159 2.53 -14.42 -1.48
N PHE A 160 1.94 -14.22 -0.32
CA PHE A 160 0.61 -13.68 -0.16
C PHE A 160 0.49 -12.97 1.19
N THR A 161 -0.22 -11.86 1.23
CA THR A 161 -0.51 -11.08 2.43
C THR A 161 -1.96 -10.63 2.37
N THR A 162 -2.68 -10.82 3.46
CA THR A 162 -3.98 -10.18 3.69
C THR A 162 -3.86 -9.33 4.95
N ALA A 163 -4.42 -8.13 4.90
CA ALA A 163 -4.47 -7.23 6.04
C ALA A 163 -5.84 -6.54 6.11
N HIS A 164 -6.32 -6.31 7.33
CA HIS A 164 -7.58 -5.66 7.63
C HIS A 164 -7.41 -4.68 8.78
N TRP A 165 -8.19 -3.59 8.76
CA TRP A 165 -8.18 -2.57 9.81
C TRP A 165 -9.53 -1.85 9.86
N SER A 166 -9.77 -1.15 10.96
CA SER A 166 -10.90 -0.26 11.14
C SER A 166 -10.50 1.19 10.86
N PHE A 167 -11.43 1.96 10.30
CA PHE A 167 -11.31 3.41 10.22
C PHE A 167 -11.84 4.08 11.49
N GLU A 168 -11.41 5.32 11.75
CA GLU A 168 -11.95 6.12 12.84
C GLU A 168 -13.47 6.33 12.69
N GLY A 169 -13.95 6.48 11.45
CA GLY A 169 -15.37 6.63 11.10
C GLY A 169 -16.22 5.36 11.20
N GLY A 170 -15.66 4.22 11.63
CA GLY A 170 -16.39 2.99 11.96
C GLY A 170 -16.48 1.93 10.84
N GLY A 171 -16.13 2.26 9.60
CA GLY A 171 -16.00 1.28 8.52
C GLY A 171 -14.73 0.42 8.65
N VAL A 172 -14.58 -0.57 7.76
CA VAL A 172 -13.41 -1.44 7.68
C VAL A 172 -12.70 -1.34 6.34
N GLY A 173 -11.37 -1.45 6.35
CA GLY A 173 -10.51 -1.48 5.18
C GLY A 173 -9.76 -2.80 5.09
N SER A 174 -9.36 -3.18 3.88
CA SER A 174 -8.53 -4.35 3.66
C SER A 174 -7.61 -4.22 2.45
N LEU A 175 -6.48 -4.91 2.54
CA LEU A 175 -5.53 -5.08 1.45
C LEU A 175 -5.23 -6.57 1.29
N VAL A 176 -5.42 -7.08 0.08
CA VAL A 176 -4.94 -8.39 -0.34
C VAL A 176 -3.85 -8.19 -1.38
N HIS A 177 -2.66 -8.70 -1.08
CA HIS A 177 -1.52 -8.65 -1.98
C HIS A 177 -0.94 -10.05 -2.17
N GLY A 178 -0.52 -10.37 -3.38
CA GLY A 178 0.19 -11.61 -3.63
C GLY A 178 1.11 -11.55 -4.83
N ALA A 179 2.15 -12.38 -4.76
CA ALA A 179 2.97 -12.79 -5.88
C ALA A 179 2.39 -14.11 -6.40
N VAL A 180 1.27 -14.04 -7.12
CA VAL A 180 0.54 -15.22 -7.63
C VAL A 180 0.41 -15.21 -9.15
N LEU A 181 0.46 -16.39 -9.78
CA LEU A 181 0.29 -16.57 -11.22
C LEU A 181 -1.15 -16.88 -11.59
N GLN A 182 -2.01 -15.89 -11.51
CA GLN A 182 -3.38 -15.96 -12.04
C GLN A 182 -3.46 -15.50 -13.51
N GLY A 183 -2.32 -15.47 -14.21
CA GLY A 183 -2.19 -15.02 -15.59
C GLY A 183 -0.85 -14.33 -15.86
N ARG A 184 -0.82 -13.48 -16.89
CA ARG A 184 0.36 -12.66 -17.29
C ARG A 184 0.20 -11.17 -16.97
N ARG A 185 -0.90 -10.78 -16.32
CA ARG A 185 -1.21 -9.39 -16.01
C ARG A 185 -1.29 -9.20 -14.52
N TYR A 186 -0.98 -7.99 -14.09
CA TYR A 186 -1.30 -7.53 -12.75
C TYR A 186 -2.81 -7.54 -12.57
N GLU A 187 -3.27 -7.92 -11.39
CA GLU A 187 -4.63 -7.60 -10.97
C GLU A 187 -4.57 -6.42 -10.01
N ALA A 188 -5.31 -5.38 -10.35
CA ALA A 188 -5.48 -4.17 -9.55
C ALA A 188 -6.97 -3.95 -9.41
N ARG A 189 -7.49 -4.11 -8.18
CA ARG A 189 -8.91 -3.94 -7.89
C ARG A 189 -9.11 -3.10 -6.65
N LEU A 190 -10.14 -2.28 -6.69
CA LEU A 190 -10.62 -1.50 -5.57
C LEU A 190 -12.14 -1.61 -5.53
N GLU A 191 -12.67 -2.07 -4.41
CA GLU A 191 -14.09 -2.26 -4.16
C GLU A 191 -14.51 -1.42 -2.95
N VAL A 192 -15.66 -0.75 -3.07
CA VAL A 192 -16.21 0.15 -2.04
C VAL A 192 -17.65 -0.26 -1.75
N TRP A 193 -17.98 -0.43 -0.49
CA TRP A 193 -19.33 -0.71 -0.03
C TRP A 193 -19.80 0.40 0.89
N ALA A 194 -20.93 1.00 0.55
CA ALA A 194 -21.64 1.95 1.41
C ALA A 194 -23.13 1.63 1.36
N ASP A 195 -23.81 1.80 2.49
CA ASP A 195 -25.24 1.56 2.58
C ASP A 195 -26.03 2.61 1.78
N GLY A 196 -26.96 2.15 0.93
CA GLY A 196 -27.77 2.99 0.06
C GLY A 196 -27.02 3.64 -1.12
N LEU A 197 -25.82 3.16 -1.49
CA LEU A 197 -25.04 3.73 -2.62
C LEU A 197 -25.78 3.62 -3.96
N THR A 198 -26.55 2.54 -4.14
CA THR A 198 -27.51 2.43 -5.23
C THR A 198 -28.85 2.91 -4.71
N ASN A 199 -29.50 3.84 -5.44
CA ASN A 199 -30.87 4.23 -5.20
C ASN A 199 -31.75 2.98 -5.28
N TYR A 200 -31.97 2.31 -4.15
CA TYR A 200 -32.93 1.22 -4.04
C TYR A 200 -34.30 1.87 -4.00
N PRO A 201 -35.15 1.73 -5.04
CA PRO A 201 -36.53 2.15 -4.95
C PRO A 201 -37.21 1.12 -4.02
N GLY A 202 -37.26 1.46 -2.74
CA GLY A 202 -38.08 0.72 -1.76
C GLY A 202 -39.55 0.74 -2.15
#